data_AF-A0A547PUK1-F1
#
_entry.id   AF-A0A547PUK1-F1
#
_cell.length_a   1.000
_cell.length_b   1.000
_cell.length_c   1.000
_cell.angle_alpha   90.00
_cell.angle_beta   90.00
_cell.angle_gamma   90.00
#
_symmetry.space_group_name_H-M   'P 1'
#
loop_
_entity.id
_entity.type
_entity.pdbx_description
1 polymer ?
#
loop_
_entity_poly.entity_id
_entity_poly.type
_entity_poly.pdbx_seq_one_letter_code
_entity_poly.pdbx_strand_id
1 'polypeptide(L)'
;MTVSQITVAEALADLLDLDETTLTPETLFEEIDGWDSVNALRLLVFLERETGGKLDYNAYMACKSLGDLAALEVQPVAVAS
;
A
#
# COMPACT_ATOMS: atom_id res chain seq x y z
N MET A 1 -9.82 -6.57 -8.60
CA MET A 1 -10.10 -6.01 -7.26
C MET A 1 -9.04 -4.96 -7.00
N THR A 2 -9.37 -3.81 -6.42
CA THR A 2 -8.37 -2.78 -6.10
C THR A 2 -8.10 -2.78 -4.61
N VAL A 3 -6.99 -2.18 -4.22
CA VAL A 3 -6.73 -1.89 -2.80
C VAL A 3 -7.58 -0.67 -2.42
N SER A 4 -8.32 -0.75 -1.30
CA SER A 4 -9.08 0.41 -0.83
C SER A 4 -8.16 1.43 -0.19
N GLN A 5 -8.47 2.72 -0.32
CA GLN A 5 -7.68 3.78 0.29
C GLN A 5 -7.65 3.66 1.83
N ILE A 6 -8.77 3.26 2.43
CA ILE A 6 -8.88 3.05 3.88
C ILE A 6 -7.87 1.98 4.33
N THR A 7 -7.81 0.85 3.61
CA THR A 7 -6.86 -0.23 3.89
C THR A 7 -5.41 0.24 3.81
N VAL A 8 -5.07 1.11 2.84
CA VAL A 8 -3.73 1.68 2.74
C VAL A 8 -3.40 2.58 3.94
N ALA A 9 -4.34 3.44 4.32
CA ALA A 9 -4.15 4.37 5.43
C ALA A 9 -4.01 3.62 6.77
N GLU A 10 -4.87 2.64 7.03
CA GLU A 10 -4.80 1.77 8.22
C GLU A 10 -3.46 1.02 8.27
N ALA A 11 -3.02 0.42 7.15
CA ALA A 11 -1.75 -0.29 7.09
C ALA A 11 -0.55 0.62 7.37
N LEU A 12 -0.56 1.85 6.87
CA LEU A 12 0.51 2.84 7.11
C LEU A 12 0.50 3.34 8.56
N ALA A 13 -0.69 3.63 9.10
CA ALA A 13 -0.86 4.02 10.50
C ALA A 13 -0.29 2.94 11.43
N ASP A 14 -0.60 1.67 11.17
CA ASP A 14 -0.09 0.54 11.96
C ASP A 14 1.42 0.31 11.78
N LEU A 15 1.95 0.45 10.56
CA LEU A 15 3.36 0.18 10.28
C LEU A 15 4.30 1.27 10.81
N LEU A 16 3.85 2.52 10.82
CA LEU A 16 4.67 3.71 11.11
C LEU A 16 4.22 4.47 12.36
N ASP A 17 3.23 3.96 13.10
CA ASP A 17 2.66 4.60 14.30
C ASP A 17 2.15 6.02 14.00
N LEU A 18 1.45 6.17 12.88
CA LEU A 18 0.90 7.44 12.39
C LEU A 18 -0.57 7.59 12.75
N ASP A 19 -1.04 8.83 12.77
CA ASP A 19 -2.48 9.11 12.85
C ASP A 19 -3.13 8.94 11.47
N GLU A 20 -4.03 7.96 11.33
CA GLU A 20 -4.78 7.68 10.10
C GLU A 20 -5.52 8.90 9.54
N THR A 21 -5.93 9.84 10.39
CA THR A 21 -6.68 11.03 9.97
C THR A 21 -5.83 12.04 9.19
N THR A 22 -4.50 11.87 9.25
CA THR A 22 -3.53 12.71 8.53
C THR A 22 -3.20 12.16 7.13
N LEU A 23 -3.65 10.94 6.83
CA LEU A 23 -3.37 10.25 5.59
C LEU A 23 -4.49 10.53 4.56
N THR A 24 -4.17 11.32 3.55
CA THR A 24 -5.09 11.72 2.47
C THR A 24 -4.66 11.08 1.15
N PRO A 25 -5.49 11.09 0.09
CA PRO A 25 -5.09 10.54 -1.20
C PRO A 25 -3.88 11.28 -1.80
N GLU A 26 -3.70 12.55 -1.44
CA GLU A 26 -2.65 13.44 -1.93
C GLU A 26 -1.35 13.33 -1.11
N THR A 27 -1.39 12.66 0.05
CA THR A 27 -0.22 12.49 0.91
C THR A 27 0.85 11.68 0.17
N LEU A 28 2.03 12.30 0.00
CA LEU A 28 3.18 11.68 -0.65
C LEU A 28 3.91 10.78 0.34
N PHE A 29 4.30 9.58 -0.08
CA PHE A 29 5.02 8.66 0.79
C PHE A 29 6.37 9.22 1.26
N GLU A 30 7.07 9.97 0.41
CA GLU A 30 8.34 10.61 0.74
C GLU A 30 8.22 11.68 1.85
N GLU A 31 7.02 12.19 2.09
CA GLU A 31 6.74 13.18 3.15
C GLU A 31 6.32 12.52 4.47
N ILE A 32 6.08 11.21 4.47
CA ILE A 32 5.73 10.45 5.66
C ILE A 32 6.99 10.17 6.48
N ASP A 33 6.96 10.57 7.76
CA ASP A 33 8.07 10.29 8.67
C ASP A 33 8.25 8.77 8.86
N GLY A 34 9.50 8.32 8.80
CA GLY A 34 9.84 6.90 8.83
C GLY A 34 9.59 6.13 7.53
N TRP A 35 9.15 6.77 6.44
CA TRP A 35 9.06 6.10 5.14
C TRP A 35 10.43 5.75 4.56
N ASP A 36 10.62 4.49 4.18
CA ASP A 36 11.83 3.98 3.53
C ASP A 36 11.51 2.75 2.66
N SER A 37 12.53 2.20 1.99
CA SER A 37 12.38 1.01 1.15
C SER A 37 11.92 -0.23 1.94
N VAL A 38 12.21 -0.32 3.24
CA VAL A 38 11.82 -1.46 4.08
C VAL A 38 10.33 -1.39 4.40
N ASN A 39 9.83 -0.22 4.78
CA ASN A 39 8.42 0.03 5.04
C ASN A 39 7.59 -0.03 3.76
N ALA A 40 8.14 0.39 2.62
CA ALA A 40 7.54 0.14 1.32
C ALA A 40 7.35 -1.37 1.04
N LEU A 41 8.34 -2.21 1.34
CA LEU A 41 8.20 -3.67 1.16
C LEU A 41 7.24 -4.30 2.19
N ARG A 42 7.23 -3.82 3.43
CA ARG A 42 6.31 -4.29 4.47
C ARG A 42 4.86 -3.99 4.11
N LEU A 43 4.58 -2.78 3.61
CA LEU A 43 3.26 -2.40 3.14
C LEU A 43 2.81 -3.27 1.97
N LEU A 44 3.68 -3.50 0.97
CA LEU A 44 3.38 -4.40 -0.15
C LEU A 44 2.95 -5.79 0.35
N VAL A 45 3.74 -6.40 1.22
CA VAL A 45 3.44 -7.74 1.78
C VAL A 45 2.15 -7.73 2.60
N PHE A 46 1.89 -6.67 3.36
CA PHE A 46 0.66 -6.51 4.13
C PHE A 46 -0.56 -6.47 3.19
N LEU A 47 -0.53 -5.63 2.16
CA LEU A 47 -1.62 -5.48 1.20
C LEU A 47 -1.89 -6.76 0.42
N GLU A 48 -0.85 -7.50 0.01
CA GLU A 48 -1.02 -8.80 -0.66
C GLU A 48 -1.71 -9.83 0.25
N ARG A 49 -1.36 -9.84 1.54
CA ARG A 49 -2.01 -10.72 2.53
C ARG A 49 -3.46 -10.34 2.78
N GLU A 50 -3.74 -9.05 2.92
CA GLU A 50 -5.07 -8.52 3.21
C GLU A 50 -6.03 -8.74 2.04
N THR A 51 -5.54 -8.54 0.82
CA THR A 51 -6.35 -8.70 -0.39
C THR A 51 -6.39 -10.13 -0.91
N GLY A 52 -5.53 -11.02 -0.41
CA GLY A 52 -5.39 -12.40 -0.90
C GLY A 52 -4.86 -12.49 -2.33
N GLY A 53 -4.20 -11.43 -2.81
CA GLY A 53 -3.73 -11.29 -4.18
C GLY A 53 -2.30 -10.73 -4.26
N LYS A 54 -1.81 -10.53 -5.47
CA LYS A 54 -0.51 -9.91 -5.74
C LYS A 54 -0.67 -8.55 -6.39
N LEU A 55 0.19 -7.63 -6.00
CA LEU A 55 0.34 -6.34 -6.69
C LEU A 55 1.51 -6.43 -7.66
N ASP A 56 1.41 -5.74 -8.79
CA ASP A 56 2.57 -5.62 -9.67
C ASP A 56 3.65 -4.79 -8.98
N TYR A 57 4.84 -5.38 -8.82
CA TYR A 57 5.94 -4.75 -8.08
C TYR A 57 6.41 -3.44 -8.72
N ASN A 58 6.47 -3.37 -10.05
CA ASN A 58 6.95 -2.18 -10.74
C ASN A 58 5.93 -1.04 -10.66
N ALA A 59 4.64 -1.35 -10.81
CA ALA A 59 3.57 -0.39 -10.63
C ALA A 59 3.51 0.12 -9.19
N TYR A 60 3.64 -0.78 -8.21
CA TYR A 60 3.73 -0.44 -6.79
C TYR A 60 4.88 0.52 -6.48
N MET A 61 6.09 0.20 -6.94
CA MET A 61 7.26 1.05 -6.70
C MET A 61 7.23 2.38 -7.46
N ALA A 62 6.32 2.55 -8.41
CA ALA A 62 6.10 3.81 -9.12
C ALA A 62 5.07 4.73 -8.42
N CYS A 63 4.31 4.21 -7.44
CA CYS A 63 3.34 5.00 -6.69
C CYS A 63 4.06 6.03 -5.81
N LYS A 64 3.54 7.27 -5.81
CA LYS A 64 4.09 8.36 -5.00
C LYS A 64 3.18 8.76 -3.85
N SER A 65 1.88 8.47 -4.01
CA SER A 65 0.83 8.85 -3.06
C SER A 65 -0.06 7.67 -2.70
N LEU A 66 -0.85 7.85 -1.63
CA LEU A 66 -1.88 6.87 -1.25
C LEU A 66 -2.93 6.69 -2.34
N GLY A 67 -3.27 7.76 -3.07
CA GLY A 67 -4.19 7.71 -4.21
C GLY A 67 -3.68 6.85 -5.35
N ASP A 68 -2.39 6.96 -5.69
CA ASP A 68 -1.76 6.11 -6.71
C ASP A 68 -1.83 4.63 -6.31
N LEU A 69 -1.60 4.34 -5.03
CA LEU A 69 -1.59 2.98 -4.53
C LEU A 69 -2.99 2.35 -4.51
N ALA A 70 -4.01 3.13 -4.11
CA ALA A 70 -5.40 2.69 -4.14
C ALA A 70 -5.94 2.46 -5.56
N ALA A 71 -5.31 3.07 -6.57
CA ALA A 71 -5.64 2.84 -7.98
C ALA A 71 -5.04 1.53 -8.53
N LEU A 72 -4.15 0.85 -7.80
CA LEU A 72 -3.56 -0.40 -8.27
C LEU A 72 -4.55 -1.56 -8.26
N GLU A 73 -4.41 -2.39 -9.28
CA GLU A 73 -5.15 -3.63 -9.41
C GLU A 73 -4.43 -4.78 -8.69
N VAL A 74 -5.19 -5.48 -7.86
CA VAL A 74 -4.79 -6.73 -7.23
C VAL A 74 -5.06 -7.88 -8.20
N GLN A 75 -4.00 -8.59 -8.55
CA GLN A 75 -4.04 -9.80 -9.35
C GLN A 75 -4.33 -10.99 -8.42
N PRO A 76 -5.28 -11.88 -8.76
CA PRO A 76 -5.52 -13.07 -7.95
C PRO A 76 -4.27 -13.95 -7.92
N VAL A 77 -3.94 -14.52 -6.76
CA VAL A 77 -2.89 -15.54 -6.69
C VAL A 77 -3.38 -16.75 -7.49
N ALA A 78 -2.74 -17.02 -8.63
CA ALA A 78 -3.02 -18.22 -9.38
C ALA A 78 -2.70 -19.43 -8.50
N VAL A 79 -3.74 -20.17 -8.09
CA VAL A 79 -3.57 -21.47 -7.44
C VAL A 79 -2.96 -22.39 -8.50
N ALA A 80 -1.67 -22.70 -8.35
CA ALA A 80 -1.06 -23.76 -9.12
C ALA A 80 -1.85 -25.04 -8.81
N SER A 81 -2.53 -25.57 -9.83
CA SER A 81 -3.30 -26.83 -9.75
C SER A 81 -2.38 -28.04 -9.59
#